data_AF-A0AAU3UVD5-F1
#
_entry.id   AF-A0AAU3UVD5-F1
#
_cell.length_a   1.000
_cell.length_b   1.000
_cell.length_c   1.000
_cell.angle_alpha   90.00
_cell.angle_beta   90.00
_cell.angle_gamma   90.00
#
_symmetry.space_group_name_H-M   'P 1'
#
loop_
_entity.id
_entity.type
_entity.pdbx_description
1 polymer ?
#
loop_
_entity_poly.entity_id
_entity_poly.type
_entity_poly.pdbx_seq_one_letter_code
_entity_poly.pdbx_strand_id
1 'polypeptide(L)'
;MAGPGSRIAVAVAMVVVGGAAMVAQAPSGSAIAGCGTNFTDFRGGFTAEGDPQNSLQFDEGGGITFHSVRFGTGEGIYAVIPTGGFTAALRLSDKGEDIARIANATSMVKSTAFVCAAPGTQVTTFTSLDQSSRRLNYVRTS
;
A
#
# COMPACT_ATOMS: atom_id res chain seq x y z
N MET A 1 -27.41 -13.89 0.78
CA MET A 1 -26.33 -13.88 1.78
C MET A 1 -25.00 -13.73 1.03
N ALA A 2 -24.42 -12.54 1.03
CA ALA A 2 -23.14 -12.27 0.37
C ALA A 2 -22.00 -12.89 1.19
N GLY A 3 -21.30 -13.88 0.62
CA GLY A 3 -20.19 -14.58 1.29
C GLY A 3 -18.99 -13.66 1.57
N PRO A 4 -18.02 -14.10 2.39
CA PRO A 4 -16.84 -13.32 2.77
C PRO A 4 -16.10 -12.70 1.57
N GLY A 5 -16.00 -13.43 0.46
CA GLY A 5 -15.39 -12.95 -0.79
C GLY A 5 -16.13 -11.79 -1.47
N SER A 6 -17.44 -11.67 -1.26
CA SER A 6 -18.24 -10.56 -1.79
C SER A 6 -18.01 -9.26 -1.02
N ARG A 7 -17.63 -9.33 0.26
CA ARG A 7 -17.28 -8.15 1.05
C ARG A 7 -15.91 -7.60 0.67
N ILE A 8 -14.96 -8.47 0.33
CA ILE A 8 -13.65 -8.09 -0.19
C ILE A 8 -13.81 -7.47 -1.58
N ALA A 9 -14.60 -8.07 -2.47
CA ALA A 9 -14.85 -7.50 -3.80
C ALA A 9 -15.53 -6.12 -3.75
N VAL A 10 -16.48 -5.91 -2.84
CA VAL A 10 -17.15 -4.61 -2.65
C VAL A 10 -16.22 -3.58 -2.03
N ALA A 11 -15.38 -3.97 -1.07
CA ALA A 11 -14.39 -3.07 -0.47
C ALA A 11 -13.30 -2.68 -1.48
N VAL A 12 -12.81 -3.63 -2.29
CA VAL A 12 -11.87 -3.37 -3.39
C VAL A 12 -12.51 -2.48 -4.45
N ALA A 13 -13.78 -2.72 -4.82
CA ALA A 13 -14.51 -1.84 -5.74
C ALA A 13 -14.66 -0.41 -5.19
N MET A 14 -14.88 -0.25 -3.89
CA MET A 14 -14.91 1.09 -3.26
C MET A 14 -13.54 1.76 -3.22
N VAL A 15 -12.45 1.02 -3.02
CA VAL A 15 -11.07 1.55 -3.12
C VAL A 15 -10.76 2.00 -4.56
N VAL A 16 -11.23 1.26 -5.56
CA VAL A 16 -11.08 1.61 -6.98
C VAL A 16 -11.91 2.86 -7.35
N VAL A 17 -13.11 3.04 -6.80
CA VAL A 17 -13.97 4.22 -7.06
C VAL A 17 -13.49 5.46 -6.30
N GLY A 18 -12.96 5.31 -5.08
CA GLY A 18 -12.32 6.42 -4.34
C GLY A 18 -11.00 6.92 -4.97
N GLY A 19 -10.42 6.13 -5.87
CA GLY A 19 -9.18 6.45 -6.60
C GLY A 19 -9.35 7.36 -7.82
N ALA A 20 -10.56 7.86 -8.12
CA ALA A 20 -10.79 8.72 -9.30
C ALA A 20 -10.03 10.06 -9.26
N ALA A 21 -9.65 10.55 -8.08
CA ALA A 21 -8.76 11.70 -7.93
C ALA A 21 -7.26 11.35 -8.03
N MET A 22 -6.92 10.06 -8.03
CA MET A 22 -5.55 9.51 -8.01
C MET A 22 -5.17 8.77 -9.31
N VAL A 23 -5.88 9.05 -10.42
CA VAL A 23 -5.77 8.32 -11.70
C VAL A 23 -4.50 8.67 -12.50
N ALA A 24 -3.76 9.72 -12.13
CA ALA A 24 -2.74 10.27 -13.02
C ALA A 24 -1.46 9.40 -13.20
N GLN A 25 -1.23 8.38 -12.38
CA GLN A 25 0.00 7.58 -12.44
C GLN A 25 -0.30 6.10 -12.20
N ALA A 26 -0.33 5.33 -13.29
CA ALA A 26 -0.26 3.88 -13.22
C ALA A 26 1.13 3.45 -12.70
N PRO A 27 1.22 2.35 -11.92
CA PRO A 27 2.50 1.85 -11.47
C PRO A 27 3.38 1.44 -12.66
N SER A 28 4.61 1.94 -12.70
CA SER A 28 5.63 1.52 -13.68
C SER A 28 6.76 0.78 -12.97
N GLY A 29 7.01 -0.49 -13.30
CA GLY A 29 8.04 -1.29 -12.64
C GLY A 29 8.69 -2.31 -13.57
N SER A 30 9.93 -2.69 -13.26
CA SER A 30 10.67 -3.73 -13.97
C SER A 30 10.14 -5.11 -13.54
N ALA A 31 9.11 -5.60 -14.24
CA ALA A 31 8.53 -6.91 -13.96
C ALA A 31 9.48 -8.03 -14.43
N ILE A 32 10.22 -8.62 -13.51
CA ILE A 32 10.92 -9.89 -13.76
C ILE A 32 9.91 -11.01 -13.49
N ALA A 33 9.58 -11.79 -14.51
CA ALA A 33 8.77 -13.01 -14.40
C ALA A 33 7.42 -12.84 -13.63
N GLY A 34 6.71 -11.73 -13.80
CA GLY A 34 5.39 -11.51 -13.19
C GLY A 34 5.42 -11.01 -11.73
N CYS A 35 6.59 -10.65 -11.20
CA CYS A 35 6.70 -10.02 -9.89
C CYS A 35 5.89 -8.71 -9.78
N GLY A 36 5.29 -8.49 -8.61
CA GLY A 36 4.49 -7.32 -8.29
C GLY A 36 3.03 -7.44 -8.74
N THR A 37 2.60 -8.63 -9.16
CA THR A 37 1.22 -8.90 -9.62
C THR A 37 0.42 -9.77 -8.65
N ASN A 38 1.06 -10.32 -7.61
CA ASN A 38 0.41 -11.11 -6.57
C ASN A 38 0.62 -10.51 -5.17
N PHE A 39 -0.30 -10.82 -4.25
CA PHE A 39 -0.20 -10.43 -2.82
C PHE A 39 1.11 -10.90 -2.18
N THR A 40 1.54 -12.11 -2.53
CA THR A 40 2.79 -12.73 -2.03
C THR A 40 4.04 -11.94 -2.40
N ASP A 41 4.00 -11.16 -3.48
CA ASP A 41 5.16 -10.40 -3.98
C ASP A 41 5.44 -9.19 -3.07
N PHE A 42 4.40 -8.65 -2.44
CA PHE A 42 4.46 -7.55 -1.47
C PHE A 42 4.48 -8.04 -0.04
N ARG A 43 4.28 -9.34 0.25
CA ARG A 43 4.28 -9.85 1.63
C ARG A 43 5.55 -9.44 2.38
N GLY A 44 5.41 -8.99 3.63
CA GLY A 44 6.52 -8.62 4.49
C GLY A 44 6.53 -7.13 4.83
N GLY A 45 7.62 -6.70 5.46
CA GLY A 45 7.80 -5.34 5.92
C GLY A 45 8.57 -4.48 4.91
N PHE A 46 8.24 -3.20 4.89
CA PHE A 46 8.95 -2.18 4.15
C PHE A 46 9.09 -0.93 4.99
N THR A 47 10.24 -0.27 4.92
CA THR A 47 10.48 1.01 5.59
C THR A 47 10.75 2.10 4.57
N ALA A 48 10.30 3.32 4.87
CA ALA A 48 10.57 4.45 4.03
C ALA A 48 12.08 4.77 4.03
N GLU A 49 12.63 4.95 2.85
CA GLU A 49 14.03 5.32 2.66
C GLU A 49 14.28 6.69 3.32
N GLY A 50 15.22 6.73 4.28
CA GLY A 50 15.50 7.93 5.06
C GLY A 50 14.56 8.17 6.26
N ASP A 51 13.53 7.35 6.45
CA ASP A 51 12.64 7.40 7.62
C ASP A 51 12.24 5.99 8.08
N PRO A 52 13.12 5.27 8.82
CA PRO A 52 12.85 3.90 9.26
C PRO A 52 11.70 3.80 10.26
N GLN A 53 11.25 4.91 10.83
CA GLN A 53 10.08 4.97 11.72
C GLN A 53 8.76 4.94 10.94
N ASN A 54 8.81 5.10 9.62
CA ASN A 54 7.68 5.01 8.70
C ASN A 54 7.73 3.68 7.94
N SER A 55 6.87 2.74 8.27
CA SER A 55 6.84 1.40 7.72
C SER A 55 5.45 0.95 7.28
N LEU A 56 5.46 0.02 6.33
CA LEU A 56 4.31 -0.70 5.80
C LEU A 56 4.55 -2.20 5.94
N GLN A 57 3.58 -2.91 6.49
CA GLN A 57 3.59 -4.35 6.60
C GLN A 57 2.44 -4.92 5.78
N PHE A 58 2.73 -5.86 4.88
CA PHE A 58 1.73 -6.54 4.08
C PHE A 58 1.63 -8.00 4.50
N ASP A 59 0.40 -8.49 4.65
CA ASP A 59 0.12 -9.90 4.91
C ASP A 59 -0.34 -10.65 3.64
N GLU A 60 -0.48 -11.97 3.77
CA GLU A 60 -0.90 -12.86 2.68
C GLU A 60 -2.41 -12.79 2.37
N GLY A 61 -3.20 -12.23 3.29
CA GLY A 61 -4.67 -12.12 3.19
C GLY A 61 -5.14 -10.81 2.54
N GLY A 62 -4.24 -9.95 2.10
CA GLY A 62 -4.58 -8.63 1.55
C GLY A 62 -4.73 -7.54 2.62
N GLY A 63 -4.26 -7.79 3.84
CA GLY A 63 -4.16 -6.81 4.91
C GLY A 63 -2.86 -6.02 4.86
N ILE A 64 -2.94 -4.77 5.29
CA ILE A 64 -1.81 -3.84 5.35
C ILE A 64 -1.84 -3.06 6.66
N THR A 65 -0.71 -3.02 7.35
CA THR A 65 -0.49 -2.21 8.54
C THR A 65 0.50 -1.09 8.22
N PHE A 66 0.16 0.11 8.64
CA PHE A 66 0.98 1.31 8.53
C PHE A 66 1.42 1.73 9.92
N HIS A 67 2.70 2.04 10.06
CA HIS A 67 3.25 2.57 11.30
C HIS A 67 4.17 3.75 10.99
N SER A 68 3.85 4.91 11.53
CA SER A 68 4.70 6.10 11.46
C SER A 68 4.64 6.88 12.76
N VAL A 69 5.80 7.21 13.32
CA VAL A 69 5.86 8.10 14.50
C VAL A 69 5.30 9.49 14.17
N ARG A 70 5.45 9.95 12.92
CA ARG A 70 5.00 11.28 12.48
C ARG A 70 3.58 11.28 11.95
N PHE A 71 3.20 10.26 11.18
CA PHE A 71 1.92 10.24 10.47
C PHE A 71 0.88 9.33 11.12
N GLY A 72 1.27 8.70 12.22
CA GLY A 72 0.44 7.80 12.99
C GLY A 72 0.49 6.36 12.52
N THR A 73 -0.36 5.56 13.13
CA THR A 73 -0.54 4.14 12.85
C THR A 73 -1.89 3.90 12.20
N GLY A 74 -2.01 2.81 11.45
CA GLY A 74 -3.29 2.41 10.88
C GLY A 74 -3.25 1.03 10.25
N GLU A 75 -4.44 0.50 9.97
CA GLU A 75 -4.60 -0.82 9.38
C GLU A 75 -5.68 -0.79 8.32
N GLY A 76 -5.59 -1.67 7.33
CA GLY A 76 -6.61 -1.79 6.32
C GLY A 76 -6.31 -2.87 5.31
N ILE A 77 -6.79 -2.64 4.09
CA ILE A 77 -6.74 -3.62 3.01
C ILE A 77 -5.98 -3.05 1.82
N TYR A 78 -5.25 -3.92 1.13
CA TYR A 78 -4.64 -3.61 -0.15
C TYR A 78 -5.16 -4.53 -1.25
N ALA A 79 -5.04 -4.07 -2.48
CA ALA A 79 -5.35 -4.80 -3.70
C ALA A 79 -4.17 -4.65 -4.66
N VAL A 80 -3.78 -5.75 -5.28
CA VAL A 80 -2.73 -5.76 -6.30
C VAL A 80 -3.34 -5.47 -7.66
N ILE A 81 -2.69 -4.61 -8.42
CA ILE A 81 -3.17 -4.19 -9.74
C ILE A 81 -2.64 -5.20 -10.77
N PRO A 82 -3.47 -5.69 -11.73
CA PRO A 82 -3.04 -6.69 -12.70
C PRO A 82 -1.81 -6.29 -13.54
N THR A 83 -1.61 -5.00 -13.76
CA THR A 83 -0.44 -4.45 -14.47
C THR A 83 0.81 -4.34 -13.58
N GLY A 84 0.73 -4.79 -12.33
CA GLY A 84 1.75 -4.64 -11.31
C GLY A 84 1.46 -3.48 -10.34
N GLY A 85 1.95 -3.59 -9.12
CA GLY A 85 1.78 -2.58 -8.07
C GLY A 85 0.55 -2.82 -7.19
N PHE A 86 0.25 -1.90 -6.27
CA PHE A 86 -0.87 -2.04 -5.35
C PHE A 86 -1.58 -0.70 -5.09
N THR A 87 -2.81 -0.81 -4.60
CA THR A 87 -3.54 0.28 -3.94
C THR A 87 -4.04 -0.21 -2.59
N ALA A 88 -4.03 0.66 -1.59
CA ALA A 88 -4.38 0.36 -0.22
C ALA A 88 -5.26 1.47 0.36
N ALA A 89 -6.21 1.07 1.18
CA ALA A 89 -6.97 1.94 2.05
C ALA A 89 -6.74 1.52 3.50
N LEU A 90 -6.25 2.46 4.29
CA LEU A 90 -5.87 2.31 5.69
C LEU A 90 -6.83 3.15 6.54
N ARG A 91 -7.28 2.61 7.66
CA ARG A 91 -7.94 3.38 8.71
C ARG A 91 -6.89 3.70 9.77
N LEU A 92 -6.65 4.98 9.99
CA LEU A 92 -5.67 5.43 10.98
C LEU A 92 -6.25 5.28 12.39
N SER A 93 -5.49 4.66 13.28
CA SER A 93 -5.83 4.50 14.70
C SER A 93 -5.51 5.74 15.53
N ASP A 94 -4.61 6.58 15.04
CA ASP A 94 -4.21 7.82 15.71
C ASP A 94 -4.03 8.98 14.70
N LYS A 95 -3.75 10.18 15.23
CA LYS A 95 -3.64 11.41 14.43
C LYS A 95 -2.21 11.71 13.96
N GLY A 96 -1.20 10.99 14.43
CA GLY A 96 0.20 11.38 14.32
C GLY A 96 0.44 12.81 14.82
N GLU A 97 1.34 13.53 14.15
CA GLU A 97 1.63 14.95 14.35
C GLU A 97 0.55 15.88 13.78
N ASP A 98 -0.37 15.34 12.97
CA ASP A 98 -1.43 16.10 12.30
C ASP A 98 -2.66 16.22 13.20
N ILE A 99 -2.59 17.15 14.15
CA ILE A 99 -3.65 17.39 15.16
C ILE A 99 -5.02 17.74 14.55
N ALA A 100 -5.03 18.31 13.34
CA ALA A 100 -6.24 18.69 12.61
C ALA A 100 -6.95 17.49 11.97
N ARG A 101 -6.27 16.34 11.86
CA ARG A 101 -6.83 15.09 11.33
C ARG A 101 -7.97 14.58 12.20
N ILE A 102 -9.04 14.14 11.55
CA ILE A 102 -10.17 13.51 12.23
C ILE A 102 -9.72 12.13 12.75
N ALA A 103 -10.13 11.76 13.97
CA ALA A 103 -9.88 10.42 14.49
C ALA A 103 -10.50 9.37 13.56
N ASN A 104 -9.81 8.24 13.31
CA ASN A 104 -10.23 7.24 12.33
C ASN A 104 -10.24 7.70 10.87
N ALA A 105 -9.44 8.72 10.54
CA ALA A 105 -9.31 9.15 9.14
C ALA A 105 -8.88 7.98 8.25
N THR A 106 -9.51 7.90 7.07
CA THR A 106 -9.08 6.98 6.02
C THR A 106 -7.90 7.60 5.27
N SER A 107 -6.82 6.82 5.16
CA SER A 107 -5.59 7.15 4.46
C SER A 107 -5.49 6.22 3.25
N MET A 108 -5.11 6.75 2.09
CA MET A 108 -4.94 5.94 0.88
C MET A 108 -3.49 5.94 0.48
N VAL A 109 -2.97 4.78 0.09
CA VAL A 109 -1.60 4.62 -0.40
C VAL A 109 -1.67 3.82 -1.69
N LYS A 110 -0.93 4.21 -2.71
CA LYS A 110 -0.74 3.38 -3.91
C LYS A 110 0.72 3.31 -4.28
N SER A 111 1.16 2.22 -4.90
CA SER A 111 2.47 2.22 -5.54
C SER A 111 2.41 2.97 -6.87
N THR A 112 3.48 3.70 -7.19
CA THR A 112 3.69 4.35 -8.49
C THR A 112 4.87 3.74 -9.25
N ALA A 113 5.78 3.07 -8.55
CA ALA A 113 6.85 2.30 -9.16
C ALA A 113 7.26 1.15 -8.24
N PHE A 114 7.84 0.08 -8.79
CA PHE A 114 8.37 -1.03 -7.99
C PHE A 114 9.53 -1.73 -8.70
N VAL A 115 10.39 -2.35 -7.90
CA VAL A 115 11.55 -3.14 -8.34
C VAL A 115 11.52 -4.48 -7.63
N CYS A 116 11.95 -5.53 -8.31
CA CYS A 116 11.99 -6.88 -7.80
C CYS A 116 13.43 -7.39 -7.65
N ALA A 117 13.67 -8.27 -6.68
CA ALA A 117 14.95 -8.98 -6.58
C ALA A 117 15.15 -9.90 -7.78
N ALA A 118 16.35 -9.94 -8.35
CA ALA A 118 16.75 -10.94 -9.34
C ALA A 118 17.76 -11.92 -8.71
N PRO A 119 17.60 -13.25 -8.85
CA PRO A 119 16.48 -14.01 -9.40
C PRO A 119 15.39 -14.25 -8.33
N GLY A 120 14.28 -13.51 -8.36
CA GLY A 120 13.19 -13.66 -7.39
C GLY A 120 11.88 -13.01 -7.85
N THR A 121 10.80 -13.30 -7.14
CA THR A 121 9.45 -12.76 -7.39
C THR A 121 9.01 -11.75 -6.33
N GLN A 122 9.88 -11.41 -5.39
CA GLN A 122 9.58 -10.47 -4.32
C GLN A 122 9.95 -9.05 -4.71
N VAL A 123 9.04 -8.11 -4.42
CA VAL A 123 9.28 -6.67 -4.58
C VAL A 123 10.29 -6.23 -3.54
N THR A 124 11.44 -5.72 -3.95
CA THR A 124 12.49 -5.23 -3.06
C THR A 124 12.29 -3.77 -2.68
N THR A 125 11.84 -2.96 -3.63
CA THR A 125 11.56 -1.55 -3.38
C THR A 125 10.32 -1.12 -4.14
N PHE A 126 9.61 -0.11 -3.61
CA PHE A 126 8.55 0.56 -4.35
C PHE A 126 8.46 2.03 -3.98
N THR A 127 8.11 2.87 -4.93
CA THR A 127 7.67 4.24 -4.65
C THR A 127 6.18 4.21 -4.42
N SER A 128 5.73 4.84 -3.35
CA SER A 128 4.31 5.02 -3.04
C SER A 128 3.90 6.49 -3.11
N LEU A 129 2.60 6.70 -3.28
CA LEU A 129 1.92 8.00 -3.21
C LEU A 129 0.80 7.87 -2.18
N ASP A 130 0.74 8.81 -1.23
CA ASP A 130 -0.34 8.88 -0.23
C ASP A 130 -1.48 9.84 -0.64
N GLN A 131 -2.51 9.98 0.22
CA GLN A 131 -3.64 10.88 -0.08
C GLN A 131 -3.27 12.36 -0.23
N SER A 132 -2.14 12.78 0.34
CA SER A 132 -1.63 14.14 0.27
C SER A 132 -0.65 14.32 -0.91
N SER A 133 -0.59 13.34 -1.82
CA SER A 133 0.36 13.30 -2.93
C SER A 133 1.83 13.30 -2.50
N ARG A 134 2.12 12.89 -1.27
CA ARG A 134 3.50 12.73 -0.80
C ARG A 134 4.05 11.44 -1.36
N ARG A 135 5.27 11.52 -1.91
CA ARG A 135 5.97 10.37 -2.48
C ARG A 135 6.98 9.85 -1.49
N LEU A 136 6.91 8.56 -1.21
CA LEU A 136 7.81 7.87 -0.29
C LEU A 136 8.34 6.62 -1.00
N ASN A 137 9.66 6.47 -1.01
CA ASN A 137 10.31 5.25 -1.44
C ASN A 137 10.36 4.29 -0.26
N TYR A 138 9.91 3.08 -0.47
CA TYR A 138 9.90 2.01 0.52
C TYR A 138 10.88 0.92 0.09
N VAL A 139 11.67 0.44 1.05
CA VAL A 139 12.64 -0.63 0.88
C VAL A 139 12.22 -1.79 1.75
N ARG A 140 12.23 -3.00 1.21
CA ARG A 140 11.92 -4.22 1.94
C ARG A 140 12.85 -4.36 3.14
N THR A 141 12.28 -4.59 4.31
CA THR A 141 13.02 -5.01 5.49
C THR A 141 13.15 -6.52 5.47
N SER A 142 14.39 -7.02 5.51
CA SER A 142 14.73 -8.45 5.52
C SER A 142 14.15 -9.19 6.71
#